data_AF-A0A1H9N436-F1
#
_entry.id   AF-A0A1H9N436-F1
#
_cell.length_a   1.000
_cell.length_b   1.000
_cell.length_c   1.000
_cell.angle_alpha   90.00
_cell.angle_beta   90.00
_cell.angle_gamma   90.00
#
_symmetry.space_group_name_H-M   'P 1'
#
loop_
_entity.id
_entity.type
_entity.pdbx_description
1 polymer ?
#
loop_
_entity_poly.entity_id
_entity_poly.type
_entity_poly.pdbx_seq_one_letter_code
_entity_poly.pdbx_strand_id
1 'polypeptide(L)' 'MSEKVVVITGALSGIGEECCREFAKNGYNVVFSGRKAKYGEKLQKELKK' A
#
# COMPACT_ATOMS: atom_id res chain seq x y z
N MET A 1 9.17 16.24 -11.20
CA MET A 1 7.88 16.22 -10.50
C MET A 1 8.09 15.55 -9.14
N SER A 2 7.56 16.10 -8.05
CA SER A 2 7.56 15.41 -6.75
C SER A 2 6.54 14.27 -6.84
N GLU A 3 6.99 13.03 -6.61
CA GLU A 3 6.07 11.89 -6.47
C GLU A 3 5.21 12.11 -5.22
N LYS A 4 3.89 12.01 -5.38
CA LYS A 4 2.95 12.18 -4.26
C LYS A 4 3.02 10.93 -3.39
N VAL A 5 3.33 11.11 -2.11
CA VAL A 5 3.42 10.02 -1.13
C VAL A 5 2.13 9.94 -0.33
N VAL A 6 1.62 8.73 -0.13
CA VAL A 6 0.48 8.45 0.77
C VAL A 6 0.89 7.43 1.83
N VAL A 7 0.47 7.66 3.07
CA VAL A 7 0.73 6.76 4.20
C VAL A 7 -0.58 6.13 4.66
N ILE A 8 -0.65 4.80 4.65
CA ILE A 8 -1.86 4.03 5.02
C ILE A 8 -1.56 3.11 6.20
N THR A 9 -2.18 3.37 7.35
CA THR A 9 -2.08 2.52 8.54
C THR A 9 -3.19 1.48 8.57
N GLY A 10 -2.91 0.27 9.07
CA GLY A 10 -3.91 -0.80 9.09
C GLY A 10 -4.19 -1.39 7.69
N ALA A 11 -3.20 -1.31 6.81
CA ALA A 11 -3.33 -1.58 5.38
C ALA A 11 -3.39 -3.07 4.97
N LEU A 12 -3.31 -3.99 5.93
CA LEU A 12 -3.09 -5.41 5.63
C LEU A 12 -4.39 -6.23 5.49
N SER A 13 -5.54 -5.57 5.45
CA SER A 13 -6.85 -6.17 5.24
C SER A 13 -7.91 -5.13 4.90
N GLY A 14 -8.96 -5.53 4.20
CA GLY A 14 -10.18 -4.73 4.02
C GLY A 14 -9.90 -3.40 3.31
N ILE A 15 -10.47 -2.31 3.82
CA ILE A 15 -10.41 -0.99 3.19
C ILE A 15 -8.96 -0.51 3.04
N GLY A 16 -8.12 -0.69 4.06
CA GLY A 16 -6.73 -0.22 4.00
C GLY A 16 -5.92 -0.92 2.91
N GLU A 17 -6.24 -2.18 2.60
CA GLU A 17 -5.59 -2.95 1.53
C GLU A 17 -6.01 -2.43 0.15
N GLU A 18 -7.32 -2.20 -0.05
CA GLU A 18 -7.84 -1.62 -1.30
C GLU A 18 -7.39 -0.17 -1.52
N CYS A 19 -7.25 0.63 -0.46
CA CYS A 19 -6.65 1.96 -0.58
C CYS A 19 -5.22 1.87 -1.12
N CYS A 20 -4.41 0.92 -0.65
CA CYS A 20 -3.05 0.76 -1.17
C CYS A 20 -3.05 0.42 -2.67
N ARG A 21 -3.96 -0.47 -3.10
CA ARG A 21 -4.14 -0.82 -4.52
C ARG A 21 -4.56 0.39 -5.35
N GLU A 22 -5.56 1.13 -4.89
CA GLU A 22 -6.09 2.26 -5.63
C GLU A 22 -5.06 3.38 -5.76
N PHE A 23 -4.39 3.76 -4.66
CA PHE A 23 -3.35 4.79 -4.73
C PHE A 23 -2.15 4.37 -5.59
N ALA A 24 -1.72 3.11 -5.51
CA ALA A 24 -0.64 2.61 -6.37
C ALA A 24 -1.02 2.66 -7.86
N LYS A 25 -2.25 2.25 -8.23
CA LYS A 25 -2.77 2.36 -9.60
C LYS A 25 -2.80 3.80 -10.11
N ASN A 26 -3.05 4.77 -9.23
CA ASN A 26 -3.06 6.19 -9.55
C ASN A 26 -1.65 6.84 -9.55
N GLY A 27 -0.58 6.06 -9.44
CA GLY A 27 0.81 6.54 -9.54
C GLY A 27 1.35 7.20 -8.28
N TYR A 28 0.75 6.94 -7.11
CA TYR A 28 1.28 7.42 -5.85
C TYR A 28 2.38 6.49 -5.32
N ASN A 29 3.34 7.07 -4.61
CA ASN A 29 4.27 6.30 -3.80
C ASN A 29 3.57 5.91 -2.49
N VAL A 30 3.21 4.63 -2.35
CA VAL A 30 2.42 4.13 -1.22
C VAL A 30 3.33 3.59 -0.13
N VAL A 31 3.25 4.20 1.06
CA VAL A 31 3.84 3.68 2.30
C VAL A 31 2.71 3.14 3.15
N PHE A 32 2.86 1.93 3.69
CA PHE A 32 1.80 1.33 4.48
C PHE A 32 2.31 0.51 5.65
N SER A 33 1.48 0.36 6.68
CA SER A 33 1.84 -0.37 7.90
C SER A 33 0.73 -1.28 8.40
N GLY A 34 1.14 -2.33 9.12
CA GLY A 34 0.25 -3.19 9.87
C GLY A 34 1.00 -4.28 10.63
N ARG A 35 0.27 -5.05 11.44
CA ARG A 35 0.87 -6.00 12.40
C ARG A 35 1.38 -7.31 11.79
N LYS A 36 0.92 -7.67 10.58
CA LYS A 36 1.16 -8.99 9.97
C LYS A 36 2.19 -8.90 8.84
N ALA A 37 3.48 -8.94 9.17
CA ALA A 37 4.59 -8.76 8.21
C ALA A 37 4.45 -9.60 6.93
N LYS A 38 4.12 -10.89 7.02
CA LYS A 38 3.92 -11.79 5.86
C LYS A 38 2.87 -11.29 4.87
N TYR A 39 1.77 -10.71 5.37
CA TYR A 39 0.74 -10.12 4.50
C TYR A 39 1.24 -8.83 3.87
N GLY A 40 1.99 -8.02 4.63
CA GLY A 40 2.62 -6.80 4.12
C GLY A 40 3.61 -7.07 2.99
N GLU A 41 4.44 -8.10 3.12
CA GLU A 41 5.37 -8.52 2.05
C GLU A 41 4.62 -8.98 0.79
N LYS A 42 3.50 -9.70 0.95
CA LYS A 42 2.65 -10.12 -0.18
C LYS A 42 2.08 -8.89 -0.89
N LEU A 43 1.48 -7.98 -0.15
CA LEU A 43 0.92 -6.74 -0.69
C LEU A 43 2.00 -5.89 -1.35
N GLN A 44 3.19 -5.77 -0.75
CA GLN A 44 4.30 -5.02 -1.35
C GLN A 44 4.75 -5.62 -2.69
N LYS A 45 4.84 -6.96 -2.79
CA LYS A 45 5.16 -7.65 -4.06
C LYS A 45 4.07 -7.48 -5.10
N GLU A 46 2.81 -7.40 -4.67
CA GLU A 46 1.67 -7.13 -5.54
C GLU A 46 1.73 -5.73 -6.15
N LEU A 47 2.03 -4.71 -5.32
CA LEU A 47 2.02 -3.29 -5.72
C LEU A 47 3.29 -2.83 -6.47
N LYS A 48 4.37 -3.61 -6.46
CA LYS A 48 5.64 -3.31 -7.17
C LYS A 48 5.66 -3.79 -8.63
N LYS A 49 4.56 -4.34 -9.14
CA LYS A 49 4.41 -4.70 -10.57
C LYS A 49 4.02 -3.47 -11.37
#